data_AF-A0A954ISA0-F1
#
_entry.id   AF-A0A954ISA0-F1
#
_cell.length_a   1.000
_cell.length_b   1.000
_cell.length_c   1.000
_cell.angle_alpha   90.00
_cell.angle_beta   90.00
_cell.angle_gamma   90.00
#
_symmetry.space_group_name_H-M   'P 1'
#
loop_
_entity.id
_entity.type
_entity.pdbx_description
1 polymer ?
#
loop_
_entity_poly.entity_id
_entity_poly.type
_entity_poly.pdbx_seq_one_letter_code
_entity_poly.pdbx_strand_id
1 'polypeptide(L)'
;MATISAVWGIGMVSISEADDLKPEYGVTGTFSIVAVDPETGVCGAAVASKYPAVGKVVPYARAGVGAFCTQHWHHPPWGEKALDLLEAGHGSEEVLGMLLKDDER
;
A
#
# COMPACT_ATOMS: atom_id res chain seq x y z
N MET A 1 4.99 -11.55 10.37
CA MET A 1 6.12 -11.08 11.19
C MET A 1 7.08 -10.36 10.24
N ALA A 2 7.20 -9.03 10.31
CA ALA A 2 7.94 -8.24 9.34
C ALA A 2 9.40 -8.10 9.76
N THR A 3 10.34 -8.35 8.85
CA THR A 3 11.77 -8.10 9.05
C THR A 3 12.12 -6.82 8.31
N ILE A 4 12.55 -5.80 9.04
CA ILE A 4 13.21 -4.60 8.50
C ILE A 4 14.69 -4.92 8.37
N SER A 5 15.28 -4.67 7.19
CA SER A 5 16.73 -4.61 7.03
C SER A 5 17.13 -3.27 6.44
N ALA A 6 17.85 -2.49 7.23
CA ALA A 6 18.69 -1.39 6.78
C ALA A 6 20.14 -1.80 7.00
N VAL A 7 21.02 -1.65 5.99
CA VAL A 7 22.47 -1.69 6.18
C VAL A 7 23.14 -0.70 5.21
N TRP A 8 23.86 0.27 5.80
CA TRP A 8 24.98 0.98 5.18
C TRP A 8 26.27 0.34 5.68
N GLY A 9 27.26 0.15 4.80
CA GLY A 9 28.62 -0.23 5.21
C GLY A 9 29.26 -1.24 4.26
N ILE A 10 30.26 -0.77 3.52
CA ILE A 10 31.10 -1.55 2.60
C ILE A 10 31.82 -2.66 3.38
N GLY A 11 31.53 -3.91 3.03
CA GLY A 11 32.26 -5.09 3.46
C GLY A 11 31.90 -6.27 2.55
N MET A 12 32.84 -6.69 1.69
CA MET A 12 32.70 -7.89 0.86
C MET A 12 32.58 -9.12 1.77
N VAL A 13 31.37 -9.65 1.91
CA VAL A 13 31.13 -10.99 2.48
C VAL A 13 31.03 -11.96 1.32
N SER A 14 31.86 -13.01 1.33
CA SER A 14 31.78 -14.12 0.39
C SER A 14 30.50 -14.90 0.65
N ILE A 15 29.55 -14.84 -0.30
CA ILE A 15 28.28 -15.58 -0.21
C ILE A 15 28.50 -16.92 -0.93
N SER A 16 28.75 -17.99 -0.16
CA SER A 16 28.67 -19.36 -0.64
C SER A 16 27.40 -20.00 -0.09
N GLU A 17 26.25 -19.74 -0.73
CA GLU A 17 24.99 -20.51 -0.58
C GLU A 17 23.92 -19.94 -1.52
N ALA A 18 24.25 -19.81 -2.81
CA ALA A 18 23.30 -19.33 -3.83
C ALA A 18 22.38 -20.45 -4.37
N ASP A 19 22.58 -21.70 -3.97
CA ASP A 19 21.90 -22.87 -4.57
C ASP A 19 20.58 -23.30 -3.90
N ASP A 20 20.20 -22.72 -2.74
CA ASP A 20 18.99 -23.11 -2.00
C ASP A 20 17.85 -22.07 -2.01
N LEU A 21 17.99 -20.98 -2.77
CA LEU A 21 16.90 -20.04 -3.03
C LEU A 21 16.01 -20.55 -4.16
N LYS A 22 15.30 -21.66 -3.93
CA LYS A 22 14.14 -22.02 -4.76
C LYS A 22 13.03 -21.04 -4.39
N PRO A 23 12.55 -20.16 -5.29
CA PRO A 23 11.41 -19.32 -4.97
C PRO A 23 10.22 -20.25 -4.68
N GLU A 24 9.67 -20.19 -3.47
CA GLU A 24 8.37 -20.79 -3.21
C GLU A 24 7.38 -20.15 -4.19
N TYR A 25 6.88 -20.92 -5.15
CA TYR A 25 5.91 -20.51 -6.17
C TYR A 25 4.51 -20.18 -5.58
N GLY A 26 4.41 -19.79 -4.31
CA GLY A 26 3.17 -19.57 -3.57
C GLY A 26 2.95 -18.15 -3.03
N VAL A 27 3.97 -17.29 -2.96
CA VAL A 27 3.79 -15.93 -2.43
C VAL A 27 3.49 -14.94 -3.56
N THR A 28 2.21 -14.80 -3.91
CA THR A 28 1.74 -13.69 -4.75
C THR A 28 1.24 -12.57 -3.85
N GLY A 29 2.01 -11.47 -3.75
CA GLY A 29 1.64 -10.31 -2.94
C GLY A 29 1.38 -9.07 -3.79
N THR A 30 0.40 -8.27 -3.38
CA THR A 30 0.27 -6.87 -3.81
C THR A 30 0.78 -5.99 -2.68
N PHE A 31 1.70 -5.09 -2.98
CA PHE A 31 2.24 -4.12 -2.03
C PHE A 31 1.81 -2.72 -2.46
N SER A 32 1.34 -1.91 -1.52
CA SER A 32 0.95 -0.52 -1.78
C SER A 32 1.46 0.41 -0.69
N ILE A 33 1.73 1.66 -1.05
CA ILE A 33 2.12 2.73 -0.13
C ILE A 33 1.32 3.99 -0.44
N VAL A 34 0.92 4.71 0.61
CA VAL A 34 0.38 6.06 0.55
C VAL A 34 1.33 6.97 1.32
N ALA A 35 1.63 8.15 0.77
CA ALA A 35 2.48 9.14 1.41
C ALA A 35 1.91 10.55 1.23
N VAL A 36 2.22 11.42 2.18
CA VAL A 36 1.94 12.86 2.14
C VAL A 36 3.22 13.61 2.46
N ASP A 37 3.51 14.64 1.68
CA ASP A 37 4.50 15.64 2.01
C ASP A 37 3.85 16.70 2.92
N PRO A 38 4.24 16.80 4.20
CA PRO A 38 3.61 17.73 5.14
C PRO A 38 3.93 19.20 4.84
N GLU A 39 5.00 19.52 4.11
CA GLU A 39 5.36 20.90 3.78
C GLU A 39 4.50 21.46 2.65
N THR A 40 4.23 20.63 1.64
CA THR A 40 3.48 21.04 0.43
C THR A 40 2.02 20.59 0.42
N GLY A 41 1.66 19.61 1.27
CA GLY A 41 0.35 18.97 1.27
C GLY A 41 0.11 18.03 0.08
N VAL A 42 1.13 17.76 -0.74
CA VAL A 42 1.01 16.83 -1.88
C VAL A 42 0.92 15.39 -1.35
N CYS A 43 -0.08 14.65 -1.82
CA CYS A 43 -0.26 13.24 -1.50
C CYS A 43 -0.10 12.37 -2.75
N GLY A 44 0.33 11.12 -2.54
CA GLY A 44 0.51 10.15 -3.60
C GLY A 44 0.33 8.73 -3.11
N ALA A 45 0.06 7.83 -4.07
CA ALA A 45 -0.03 6.41 -3.84
C ALA A 45 0.74 5.63 -4.92
N ALA A 46 1.34 4.52 -4.53
CA ALA A 46 2.01 3.59 -5.44
C ALA A 46 1.66 2.15 -5.09
N VAL A 47 1.66 1.29 -6.11
CA VAL A 47 1.35 -0.14 -5.97
C VAL A 47 2.25 -0.98 -6.87
N ALA A 48 2.68 -2.14 -6.37
CA ALA A 48 3.41 -3.16 -7.12
C ALA A 48 2.72 -4.51 -6.96
N SER A 49 2.46 -5.21 -8.07
CA SER A 49 1.79 -6.50 -8.08
C SER A 49 2.13 -7.29 -9.34
N LYS A 50 1.93 -8.61 -9.28
CA LYS A 50 1.88 -9.48 -10.47
C LYS A 50 0.54 -9.37 -11.23
N TYR A 51 -0.43 -8.65 -10.67
CA TYR A 51 -1.72 -8.38 -11.33
C TYR A 51 -1.57 -7.34 -12.46
N PRO A 52 -2.00 -7.65 -13.69
CA PRO A 52 -1.90 -6.71 -14.82
C PRO A 52 -2.64 -5.40 -14.55
N ALA A 53 -2.01 -4.27 -14.90
CA ALA A 53 -2.59 -2.93 -14.77
C ALA A 53 -3.10 -2.58 -13.35
N VAL A 54 -2.46 -3.10 -12.30
CA VAL A 54 -2.84 -2.87 -10.89
C VAL A 54 -2.94 -1.38 -10.51
N GLY A 55 -2.16 -0.51 -11.17
CA GLY A 55 -2.19 0.93 -10.95
C GLY A 55 -3.52 1.61 -11.28
N LYS A 56 -4.39 0.97 -12.07
CA LYS A 56 -5.76 1.46 -12.31
C LYS A 56 -6.75 1.02 -11.22
N VAL A 57 -6.40 -0.03 -10.47
CA VAL A 57 -7.33 -0.73 -9.59
C VAL A 57 -7.12 -0.31 -8.14
N VAL A 58 -5.88 -0.33 -7.66
CA VAL A 58 -5.59 -0.19 -6.22
C VAL A 58 -5.53 1.26 -5.74
N PRO A 59 -4.78 2.17 -6.38
CA PRO A 59 -4.57 3.52 -5.84
C PRO A 59 -5.70 4.47 -6.25
N TYR A 60 -6.20 5.22 -5.27
CA TYR A 60 -7.12 6.34 -5.43
C TYR A 60 -6.44 7.60 -4.86
N ALA A 61 -6.53 8.72 -5.56
CA ALA A 61 -5.96 9.99 -5.12
C ALA A 61 -6.79 11.17 -5.61
N ARG A 62 -6.99 12.17 -4.75
CA ARG A 62 -7.71 13.40 -5.05
C ARG A 62 -6.92 14.60 -4.52
N ALA A 63 -6.62 15.53 -5.41
CA ALA A 63 -5.81 16.70 -5.09
C ALA A 63 -6.45 17.54 -3.98
N GLY A 64 -5.65 17.94 -2.99
CA GLY A 64 -6.13 18.69 -1.83
C GLY A 64 -6.92 17.87 -0.79
N VAL A 65 -7.16 16.58 -1.05
CA VAL A 65 -7.93 15.70 -0.17
C VAL A 65 -7.06 14.59 0.43
N GLY A 66 -6.45 13.76 -0.42
CA GLY A 66 -5.66 12.63 0.07
C GLY A 66 -5.54 11.49 -0.93
N ALA A 67 -5.03 10.36 -0.44
CA ALA A 67 -4.88 9.14 -1.21
C ALA A 67 -5.24 7.90 -0.37
N PHE A 68 -5.70 6.85 -1.04
CA PHE A 68 -6.20 5.62 -0.43
C PHE A 68 -5.88 4.42 -1.33
N CYS A 69 -5.61 3.26 -0.72
CA CYS A 69 -5.35 2.01 -1.43
C CYS A 69 -6.24 0.90 -0.88
N THR A 70 -6.99 0.23 -1.76
CA THR A 70 -7.73 -1.00 -1.42
C THR A 70 -7.12 -2.21 -2.13
N GLN A 71 -6.70 -3.21 -1.36
CA GLN A 71 -6.09 -4.49 -1.77
C GLN A 71 -6.41 -5.56 -0.68
N HIS A 72 -6.28 -6.88 -0.83
CA HIS A 72 -6.01 -7.80 -1.94
C HIS A 72 -7.31 -8.22 -2.68
N TRP A 73 -8.45 -8.22 -1.97
CA TRP A 73 -9.80 -8.33 -2.55
C TRP A 73 -10.35 -6.92 -2.75
N HIS A 74 -9.98 -6.33 -3.88
CA HIS A 74 -10.35 -4.95 -4.21
C HIS A 74 -11.87 -4.71 -4.07
N HIS A 75 -12.24 -3.70 -3.29
CA HIS A 75 -13.62 -3.26 -3.10
C HIS A 75 -13.81 -1.85 -3.68
N PRO A 76 -14.13 -1.72 -4.99
CA PRO A 76 -14.14 -0.42 -5.68
C PRO A 76 -14.95 0.69 -4.99
N PRO A 77 -16.14 0.43 -4.40
CA PRO A 77 -16.91 1.47 -3.73
C PRO A 77 -16.19 2.14 -2.55
N TRP A 78 -15.16 1.51 -1.98
CA TRP A 78 -14.40 2.11 -0.88
C TRP A 78 -13.44 3.19 -1.34
N GLY A 79 -12.95 3.14 -2.59
CA GLY A 79 -11.98 4.10 -3.09
C GLY A 79 -12.48 5.54 -3.01
N GLU A 80 -13.55 5.85 -3.74
CA GLU A 80 -14.15 7.19 -3.73
C GLU A 80 -14.76 7.53 -2.37
N LYS A 81 -15.41 6.57 -1.69
CA LYS A 81 -15.97 6.81 -0.35
C LYS A 81 -14.92 7.20 0.68
N ALA A 82 -13.73 6.59 0.63
CA ALA A 82 -12.62 6.97 1.51
C ALA A 82 -12.20 8.43 1.25
N LEU A 83 -12.08 8.81 -0.02
CA LEU A 83 -11.73 10.19 -0.39
C LEU A 83 -12.81 11.19 0.03
N ASP A 84 -14.10 10.84 -0.11
CA ASP A 84 -15.21 11.69 0.34
C ASP A 84 -15.19 11.91 1.86
N LEU A 85 -14.85 10.87 2.64
CA LEU A 85 -14.73 10.99 4.10
C LEU A 85 -13.51 11.81 4.51
N LEU A 86 -12.38 11.66 3.81
CA LEU A 86 -11.20 12.50 4.01
C LEU A 86 -11.50 13.97 3.68
N GLU A 87 -12.24 14.23 2.60
CA GLU A 87 -12.67 15.57 2.22
C GLU A 87 -13.63 16.20 3.25
N ALA A 88 -14.46 15.39 3.90
CA ALA A 88 -15.30 15.81 5.02
C ALA A 88 -14.50 16.09 6.32
N GLY A 89 -13.18 15.89 6.33
CA GLY A 89 -12.29 16.20 7.45
C GLY A 89 -12.08 15.06 8.44
N HIS A 90 -12.54 13.85 8.13
CA HIS A 90 -12.28 12.68 8.97
C HIS A 90 -10.80 12.27 8.91
N GLY A 91 -10.25 11.85 10.06
CA GLY A 91 -8.89 11.33 10.14
C GLY A 91 -8.77 9.96 9.46
N SER A 92 -7.58 9.60 8.96
CA SER A 92 -7.35 8.35 8.22
C SER A 92 -7.75 7.08 9.00
N GLU A 93 -7.47 7.03 10.31
CA GLU A 93 -7.89 5.92 11.18
C GLU A 93 -9.41 5.84 11.34
N GLU A 94 -10.07 6.99 11.44
CA GLU A 94 -11.54 7.07 11.54
C GLU A 94 -12.19 6.60 10.24
N VAL A 95 -11.70 7.07 9.08
CA VAL A 95 -12.16 6.62 7.76
C VAL A 95 -12.04 5.10 7.64
N LEU A 96 -10.90 4.52 8.02
CA LEU A 96 -10.72 3.07 8.00
C LEU A 96 -11.72 2.36 8.91
N GLY A 97 -11.93 2.85 10.13
CA GLY A 97 -12.93 2.32 11.05
C GLY A 97 -14.36 2.38 10.49
N MET A 98 -14.73 3.48 9.83
CA MET A 98 -16.05 3.61 9.19
C MET A 98 -16.24 2.67 8.01
N LEU A 99 -15.19 2.42 7.21
CA LEU A 99 -15.26 1.49 6.08
C LEU A 99 -15.35 0.04 6.53
N LEU A 100 -14.64 -0.32 7.60
CA LEU A 100 -14.59 -1.68 8.15
C LEU A 100 -15.79 -2.03 9.03
N LYS A 101 -16.54 -1.04 9.54
CA LYS A 101 -17.60 -1.25 10.54
C LYS A 101 -18.63 -2.32 10.14
N ASP A 102 -19.00 -2.35 8.87
CA ASP A 102 -20.00 -3.27 8.31
C ASP A 102 -19.35 -4.26 7.32
N ASP A 103 -18.02 -4.41 7.34
CA ASP A 103 -17.34 -5.43 6.54
C ASP A 103 -17.50 -6.80 7.21
N GLU A 104 -18.15 -7.74 6.53
CA GLU A 104 -18.44 -9.08 7.05
C GLU A 104 -17.22 -10.03 6.97
N ARG A 105 -16.07 -9.54 6.50
CA ARG A 105 -14.85 -10.32 6.24
C ARG A 105 -13.72 -10.06 7.22
#